data_AF-A0A6P0TKV2-F1
#
_entry.id   AF-A0A6P0TKV2-F1
#
_cell.length_a   1.000
_cell.length_b   1.000
_cell.length_c   1.000
_cell.angle_alpha   90.00
_cell.angle_beta   90.00
_cell.angle_gamma   90.00
#
_symmetry.space_group_name_H-M   'P 1'
#
loop_
_entity.id
_entity.type
_entity.pdbx_description
1 polymer ?
#
loop_
_entity_poly.entity_id
_entity_poly.type
_entity_poly.pdbx_seq_one_letter_code
_entity_poly.pdbx_strand_id
1 'polypeptide(L)'
;MRPSPNREIVLPLAENRVIEGHGKSRSVVSCGWGRLGDEITIVDPDSHRQRSDGEVGEIWVRGASVAEGYWNQPNDTETFFNAVLDNRGPFLRTGDLGFLQDKELFITGRLKDTMILWGRYRYPQDIELTVEKCHSGLRAGCGAAFSLEIEDHEQLIVIQEVERSHLRTLNVEEVVGVIRQAVAQDHTVEVYAIALLKPGSIPKTTSGKIQRGICRHKFLDRTLDVVGAWQLQTEEGSLLELANKHEI
;
A
#
# COMPACT_ATOMS: atom_id res chain seq x y z
N MET A 1 24.45 -1.58 26.00
CA MET A 1 24.37 -0.87 24.71
C MET A 1 23.23 0.12 24.84
N ARG A 2 23.49 1.44 24.77
CA ARG A 2 22.40 2.43 24.81
C ARG A 2 21.60 2.33 23.51
N PRO A 3 20.26 2.42 23.51
CA PRO A 3 19.52 2.51 22.26
C PRO A 3 20.00 3.75 21.51
N SER A 4 20.38 3.55 20.25
CA SER A 4 20.68 4.67 19.33
C SER A 4 19.44 5.56 19.24
N PRO A 5 19.58 6.89 19.20
CA PRO A 5 18.44 7.77 18.95
C PRO A 5 17.78 7.34 17.63
N ASN A 6 16.45 7.22 17.62
CA ASN A 6 15.67 6.87 16.42
C ASN A 6 16.15 7.71 15.24
N ARG A 7 16.87 7.09 14.29
CA ARG A 7 17.27 7.73 13.05
C ARG A 7 16.07 7.75 12.13
N GLU A 8 15.53 8.95 11.94
CA GLU A 8 14.55 9.26 10.92
C GLU A 8 15.31 9.67 9.66
N ILE A 9 15.16 8.91 8.57
CA ILE A 9 15.82 9.20 7.29
C ILE A 9 14.76 9.60 6.30
N VAL A 10 14.92 10.78 5.68
CA VAL A 10 13.93 11.34 4.74
C VAL A 10 14.38 11.05 3.30
N LEU A 11 13.69 10.12 2.61
CA LEU A 11 14.13 9.53 1.34
C LEU A 11 13.01 9.48 0.28
N PRO A 12 13.28 9.79 -1.00
CA PRO A 12 12.39 9.47 -2.12
C PRO A 12 12.53 7.97 -2.46
N LEU A 13 11.41 7.24 -2.48
CA LEU A 13 11.34 5.87 -3.02
C LEU A 13 11.04 5.95 -4.52
N ALA A 14 12.01 6.41 -5.31
CA ALA A 14 11.92 6.34 -6.77
C ALA A 14 12.68 5.08 -7.24
N GLU A 15 12.04 4.25 -8.07
CA GLU A 15 12.71 3.14 -8.78
C GLU A 15 13.31 2.02 -7.89
N ASN A 16 12.70 1.74 -6.73
CA ASN A 16 13.21 0.75 -5.75
C ASN A 16 14.63 1.05 -5.24
N ARG A 17 15.07 2.30 -5.36
CA ARG A 17 16.37 2.76 -4.84
C ARG A 17 16.16 3.88 -3.86
N VAL A 18 16.92 3.81 -2.77
CA VAL A 18 17.03 4.90 -1.81
C VAL A 18 18.05 5.91 -2.35
N ILE A 19 17.63 7.16 -2.53
CA ILE A 19 18.51 8.29 -2.84
C ILE A 19 18.42 9.32 -1.71
N GLU A 20 19.53 9.96 -1.34
CA GLU A 20 19.47 11.11 -0.42
C GLU A 20 18.69 12.26 -1.09
N GLY A 21 17.63 12.73 -0.44
CA GLY A 21 16.70 13.70 -1.02
C GLY A 21 16.82 15.10 -0.41
N HIS A 22 16.89 16.13 -1.26
CA HIS A 22 16.47 17.49 -0.93
C HIS A 22 15.10 17.76 -1.61
N GLY A 23 13.99 17.79 -0.87
CA GLY A 23 12.64 18.00 -1.41
C GLY A 23 11.51 17.29 -0.62
N LYS A 24 10.35 17.03 -1.25
CA LYS A 24 9.29 16.16 -0.70
C LYS A 24 9.81 14.71 -0.63
N SER A 25 10.40 14.33 0.49
CA SER A 25 10.91 12.98 0.75
C SER A 25 10.17 12.33 1.94
N ARG A 26 10.14 11.01 2.00
CA ARG A 26 9.43 10.25 3.05
C ARG A 26 10.37 9.90 4.19
N SER A 27 9.99 10.19 5.42
CA SER A 27 10.66 9.67 6.61
C SER A 27 10.43 8.16 6.74
N VAL A 28 11.48 7.36 6.66
CA VAL A 28 11.50 5.97 7.10
C VAL A 28 12.24 5.89 8.43
N VAL A 29 11.73 5.05 9.32
CA VAL A 29 12.27 4.88 10.68
C VAL A 29 13.01 3.55 10.73
N SER A 30 14.22 3.61 11.26
CA SER A 30 15.01 2.41 11.54
C SER A 30 14.27 1.48 12.50
N CYS A 31 14.16 0.20 12.13
CA CYS A 31 13.75 -0.88 13.02
C CYS A 31 14.93 -1.45 13.84
N GLY A 32 16.12 -0.85 13.71
CA GLY A 32 17.35 -1.29 14.36
C GLY A 32 17.98 -2.49 13.65
N TRP A 33 18.80 -3.22 14.41
CA TRP A 33 19.55 -4.38 13.91
C TRP A 33 18.77 -5.68 14.09
N GLY A 34 19.10 -6.66 13.25
CA GLY A 34 18.70 -8.05 13.48
C GLY A 34 19.19 -8.55 14.83
N ARG A 35 18.43 -9.46 15.44
CA ARG A 35 18.82 -10.12 16.68
C ARG A 35 20.08 -10.95 16.46
N LEU A 36 20.92 -11.07 17.49
CA LEU A 36 22.13 -11.90 17.43
C LEU A 36 21.78 -13.35 17.06
N GLY A 37 22.33 -13.83 15.94
CA GLY A 37 22.10 -15.18 15.41
C GLY A 37 21.03 -15.26 14.32
N ASP A 38 20.22 -14.22 14.15
CA ASP A 38 19.29 -14.11 13.03
C ASP A 38 20.01 -13.46 11.84
N GLU A 39 19.75 -13.99 10.66
CA GLU A 39 20.18 -13.43 9.40
C GLU A 39 19.01 -12.75 8.72
N ILE A 40 19.19 -11.48 8.39
CA ILE A 40 18.25 -10.68 7.60
C ILE A 40 18.93 -10.35 6.28
N THR A 41 18.26 -10.64 5.17
CA THR A 41 18.74 -10.32 3.83
C THR A 41 17.62 -9.71 3.01
N ILE A 42 17.98 -8.81 2.09
CA ILE A 42 17.04 -8.14 1.20
C ILE A 42 17.15 -8.84 -0.15
N VAL A 43 16.02 -9.32 -0.66
CA VAL A 43 15.97 -10.17 -1.86
C VAL A 43 15.00 -9.58 -2.85
N ASP A 44 15.38 -9.57 -4.13
CA ASP A 44 14.45 -9.26 -5.19
C ASP A 44 13.34 -10.32 -5.27
N PRO A 45 12.05 -9.96 -5.12
CA PRO A 45 10.97 -10.93 -5.00
C PRO A 45 10.73 -11.75 -6.27
N ASP A 46 11.19 -11.27 -7.44
CA ASP A 46 10.98 -11.90 -8.74
C ASP A 46 12.17 -12.76 -9.17
N SER A 47 13.37 -12.17 -9.15
CA SER A 47 14.61 -12.85 -9.57
C SER A 47 15.26 -13.67 -8.48
N HIS A 48 14.80 -13.54 -7.23
CA HIS A 48 15.36 -14.19 -6.04
C HIS A 48 16.88 -13.94 -5.87
N ARG A 49 17.33 -12.74 -6.24
CA ARG A 49 18.73 -12.30 -6.07
C ARG A 49 18.85 -11.36 -4.89
N GLN A 50 19.94 -11.50 -4.14
CA GLN A 50 20.24 -10.57 -3.06
C GLN A 50 20.42 -9.14 -3.60
N ARG A 51 19.83 -8.19 -2.91
CA ARG A 51 19.94 -6.75 -3.17
C ARG A 51 21.09 -6.13 -2.38
N SER A 52 21.64 -5.04 -2.91
CA SER A 52 22.71 -4.29 -2.24
C SER A 52 22.14 -3.42 -1.09
N ASP A 53 23.01 -2.94 -0.20
CA ASP A 53 22.62 -1.96 0.83
C ASP A 53 21.96 -0.73 0.16
N GLY A 54 20.85 -0.25 0.73
CA GLY A 54 20.04 0.85 0.19
C GLY A 54 19.08 0.48 -0.95
N GLU A 55 19.12 -0.76 -1.47
CA GLU A 55 18.16 -1.21 -2.48
C GLU A 55 16.95 -1.89 -1.82
N VAL A 56 15.75 -1.53 -2.28
CA VAL A 56 14.50 -2.10 -1.74
C VAL A 56 14.25 -3.48 -2.33
N GLY A 57 13.88 -4.43 -1.48
CA GLY A 57 13.45 -5.77 -1.85
C GLY A 57 12.59 -6.40 -0.75
N GLU A 58 12.23 -7.67 -0.94
CA GLU A 58 11.57 -8.47 0.08
C GLU A 58 12.55 -8.80 1.21
N ILE A 59 12.09 -8.63 2.45
CA ILE A 59 12.86 -8.96 3.64
C ILE A 59 12.76 -10.48 3.87
N TRP A 60 13.89 -11.17 3.81
CA TRP A 60 13.99 -12.59 4.12
C TRP A 60 14.75 -12.78 5.44
N VAL A 61 14.25 -13.68 6.29
CA VAL A 61 14.78 -13.90 7.64
C VAL A 61 15.10 -15.37 7.87
N ARG A 62 16.26 -15.67 8.43
CA ARG A 62 16.65 -17.01 8.87
C ARG A 62 17.16 -16.95 10.29
N GLY A 63 16.68 -17.84 11.16
CA GLY A 63 17.09 -17.85 12.56
C GLY A 63 16.33 -18.87 13.37
N ALA A 64 16.79 -19.15 14.58
CA ALA A 64 16.19 -20.16 15.46
C ALA A 64 14.76 -19.83 15.90
N SER A 65 14.32 -18.58 15.74
CA SER A 65 12.96 -18.12 16.06
C SER A 65 11.97 -18.24 14.90
N VAL A 66 12.41 -18.63 13.70
CA VAL A 66 11.52 -18.83 12.56
C VAL A 66 10.69 -20.10 12.80
N ALA A 67 9.38 -20.01 12.61
CA ALA A 67 8.47 -21.16 12.77
C ALA A 67 8.71 -22.21 11.67
N GLU A 68 8.26 -23.45 11.91
CA GLU A 68 8.40 -24.54 10.95
C GLU A 68 7.49 -24.39 9.72
N GLY A 69 6.44 -23.58 9.82
CA GLY A 69 5.50 -23.37 8.72
C GLY A 69 4.10 -23.01 9.16
N TYR A 70 3.20 -22.97 8.17
CA TYR A 70 1.77 -22.85 8.38
C TYR A 70 1.12 -24.20 8.70
N TRP A 71 0.23 -24.19 9.69
CA TRP A 71 -0.54 -25.39 10.06
C TRP A 71 -1.41 -25.88 8.89
N ASN A 72 -1.22 -27.14 8.51
CA ASN A 72 -1.97 -27.82 7.44
C ASN A 72 -1.94 -27.11 6.08
N GLN A 73 -0.87 -26.36 5.78
CA GLN A 73 -0.69 -25.67 4.50
C GLN A 73 0.72 -25.95 3.94
N PRO A 74 1.02 -27.20 3.52
CA PRO A 74 2.38 -27.59 3.12
C PRO A 74 2.93 -26.79 1.93
N ASN A 75 2.09 -26.43 0.96
CA ASN A 75 2.51 -25.65 -0.21
C ASN A 75 2.92 -24.20 0.17
N ASP A 76 2.14 -23.56 1.04
CA ASP A 76 2.47 -22.22 1.54
C ASP A 76 3.68 -22.29 2.48
N THR A 77 3.80 -23.32 3.31
CA THR A 77 5.00 -23.57 4.12
C THR A 77 6.24 -23.67 3.24
N GLU A 78 6.20 -24.47 2.17
CA GLU A 78 7.33 -24.60 1.25
C GLU A 78 7.68 -23.26 0.61
N THR A 79 6.65 -22.52 0.16
CA THR A 79 6.84 -21.23 -0.51
C THR A 79 7.42 -20.15 0.41
N PHE A 80 6.90 -20.04 1.64
CA PHE A 80 7.21 -18.93 2.53
C PHE A 80 8.25 -19.25 3.59
N PHE A 81 8.39 -20.48 4.06
CA PHE A 81 9.30 -20.82 5.16
C PHE A 81 10.55 -21.58 4.72
N ASN A 82 10.54 -22.21 3.53
CA ASN A 82 11.64 -23.02 3.02
C ASN A 82 12.40 -22.36 1.86
N ALA A 83 12.40 -21.04 1.77
CA ALA A 83 13.08 -20.34 0.68
C ALA A 83 14.60 -20.52 0.77
N VAL A 84 15.26 -20.63 -0.39
CA VAL A 84 16.71 -20.84 -0.51
C VAL A 84 17.31 -19.70 -1.33
N LEU A 85 18.39 -19.10 -0.81
CA LEU A 85 19.15 -18.03 -1.46
C LEU A 85 20.63 -18.45 -1.52
N ASP A 86 21.20 -18.53 -2.71
CA ASP A 86 22.61 -18.93 -2.94
C ASP A 86 23.01 -20.21 -2.18
N ASN A 87 22.18 -21.26 -2.27
CA ASN A 87 22.32 -22.54 -1.55
C ASN A 87 22.30 -22.42 -0.01
N ARG A 88 21.82 -21.31 0.54
CA ARG A 88 21.61 -21.09 1.96
C ARG A 88 20.12 -21.05 2.26
N GLY A 89 19.73 -21.59 3.40
CA GLY A 89 18.35 -21.62 3.86
C GLY A 89 18.19 -22.53 5.06
N PRO A 90 16.95 -22.82 5.47
CA PRO A 90 15.74 -22.20 4.94
C PRO A 90 15.59 -20.74 5.40
N PHE A 91 14.96 -19.89 4.56
CA PHE A 91 14.57 -18.52 4.88
C PHE A 91 13.05 -18.38 4.92
N LEU A 92 12.57 -17.59 5.87
CA LEU A 92 11.23 -17.03 5.88
C LEU A 92 11.15 -15.83 4.94
N ARG A 93 10.28 -15.92 3.94
CA ARG A 93 9.78 -14.82 3.12
C ARG A 93 8.71 -14.07 3.90
N THR A 94 9.04 -12.89 4.41
CA THR A 94 8.12 -12.12 5.26
C THR A 94 6.95 -11.52 4.47
N GLY A 95 7.11 -11.34 3.16
CA GLY A 95 6.20 -10.54 2.33
C GLY A 95 6.25 -9.04 2.63
N ASP A 96 7.13 -8.59 3.51
CA ASP A 96 7.37 -7.18 3.80
C ASP A 96 8.52 -6.67 2.92
N LEU A 97 8.39 -5.44 2.43
CA LEU A 97 9.40 -4.74 1.62
C LEU A 97 10.24 -3.83 2.51
N GLY A 98 11.53 -3.77 2.23
CA GLY A 98 12.46 -2.92 2.95
C GLY A 98 13.85 -2.92 2.36
N PHE A 99 14.77 -2.25 3.05
CA PHE A 99 16.19 -2.20 2.72
C PHE A 99 17.03 -2.24 3.99
N LEU A 100 18.31 -2.60 3.84
CA LEU A 100 19.32 -2.43 4.86
C LEU A 100 20.14 -1.18 4.54
N GLN A 101 20.49 -0.42 5.58
CA GLN A 101 21.46 0.68 5.50
C GLN A 101 22.31 0.65 6.75
N ASP A 102 23.62 0.52 6.62
CA ASP A 102 24.55 0.41 7.77
C ASP A 102 24.14 -0.72 8.75
N LYS A 103 23.58 -1.82 8.22
CA LYS A 103 23.01 -2.97 8.96
C LYS A 103 21.72 -2.69 9.75
N GLU A 104 21.16 -1.50 9.65
CA GLU A 104 19.83 -1.20 10.18
C GLU A 104 18.76 -1.54 9.14
N LEU A 105 17.65 -2.13 9.61
CA LEU A 105 16.53 -2.51 8.77
C LEU A 105 15.51 -1.37 8.68
N PHE A 106 15.07 -1.05 7.47
CA PHE A 106 14.01 -0.08 7.20
C PHE A 106 12.89 -0.77 6.43
N ILE A 107 11.66 -0.71 6.95
CA ILE A 107 10.48 -1.30 6.30
C ILE A 107 9.76 -0.21 5.49
N THR A 108 9.51 -0.49 4.22
CA THR A 108 8.89 0.46 3.27
C THR A 108 7.43 0.13 2.99
N GLY A 109 7.03 -1.15 3.04
CA GLY A 109 5.67 -1.57 2.77
C GLY A 109 5.46 -3.08 2.79
N ARG A 110 4.35 -3.54 2.19
CA ARG A 110 4.05 -4.96 1.97
C ARG A 110 4.01 -5.28 0.49
N LEU A 111 4.63 -6.39 0.10
CA LEU A 111 4.69 -6.84 -1.29
C LEU A 111 3.28 -6.98 -1.88
N LYS A 112 2.37 -7.66 -1.17
CA LYS A 112 0.99 -7.88 -1.63
C LYS A 112 0.12 -6.63 -1.68
N ASP A 113 0.51 -5.55 -0.99
CA ASP A 113 -0.23 -4.30 -0.98
C ASP A 113 0.30 -3.31 -2.02
N THR A 114 1.49 -3.53 -2.58
CA THR A 114 2.10 -2.57 -3.51
C THR A 114 1.36 -2.62 -4.86
N MET A 115 1.01 -1.44 -5.39
CA MET A 115 0.34 -1.31 -6.68
C MET A 115 1.35 -0.98 -7.76
N ILE A 116 1.12 -1.41 -9.00
CA ILE A 116 1.89 -0.97 -10.16
C ILE A 116 1.00 -0.07 -11.01
N LEU A 117 1.22 1.23 -10.95
CA LEU A 117 0.46 2.23 -11.71
C LEU A 117 1.40 2.88 -12.72
N TRP A 118 1.06 2.77 -14.00
CA TRP A 118 1.87 3.25 -15.14
C TRP A 118 3.34 2.82 -15.06
N GLY A 119 3.58 1.54 -14.77
CA GLY A 119 4.92 0.95 -14.71
C GLY A 119 5.76 1.36 -13.49
N ARG A 120 5.14 1.98 -12.46
CA ARG A 120 5.82 2.40 -11.23
C ARG A 120 5.16 1.79 -10.00
N TYR A 121 5.98 1.29 -9.08
CA TYR A 121 5.50 0.85 -7.77
C TYR A 121 4.93 2.03 -6.99
N ARG A 122 3.73 1.85 -6.45
CA ARG A 122 3.03 2.80 -5.60
C ARG A 122 2.63 2.12 -4.31
N TYR A 123 2.96 2.77 -3.21
CA TYR A 123 2.65 2.31 -1.87
C TYR A 123 1.30 2.90 -1.43
N PRO A 124 0.27 2.08 -1.19
CA PRO A 124 -1.05 2.58 -0.80
C PRO A 124 -1.03 3.53 0.39
N GLN A 125 -0.21 3.22 1.41
CA GLN A 125 -0.10 4.04 2.61
C GLN A 125 0.32 5.48 2.33
N ASP A 126 1.06 5.74 1.24
CA ASP A 126 1.51 7.09 0.90
C ASP A 126 0.38 7.89 0.26
N ILE A 127 -0.41 7.26 -0.59
CA ILE A 127 -1.63 7.85 -1.17
C ILE A 127 -2.66 8.10 -0.07
N GLU A 128 -2.88 7.13 0.81
CA GLU A 128 -3.79 7.25 1.96
C GLU A 128 -3.39 8.41 2.89
N LEU A 129 -2.10 8.56 3.16
CA LEU A 129 -1.59 9.66 3.99
C LEU A 129 -1.81 11.03 3.35
N THR A 130 -1.65 11.15 2.03
CA THR A 130 -1.98 12.37 1.29
C THR A 130 -3.49 12.65 1.36
N VAL A 131 -4.32 11.62 1.14
CA VAL A 131 -5.78 11.72 1.14
C VAL A 131 -6.30 12.15 2.51
N GLU A 132 -5.86 11.54 3.61
CA GLU A 132 -6.37 11.88 4.94
C GLU A 132 -5.99 13.30 5.40
N LYS A 133 -4.92 13.88 4.83
CA LYS A 133 -4.42 15.22 5.19
C LYS A 133 -4.96 16.34 4.31
N CYS A 134 -5.55 16.03 3.16
CA CYS A 134 -5.89 17.05 2.18
C CYS A 134 -7.18 17.83 2.53
N HIS A 135 -8.03 17.31 3.42
CA HIS A 135 -9.30 17.96 3.77
C HIS A 135 -9.73 17.62 5.21
N SER A 136 -10.17 18.62 5.99
CA SER A 136 -10.53 18.46 7.41
C SER A 136 -11.73 17.55 7.68
N GLY A 137 -12.55 17.32 6.66
CA GLY A 137 -13.67 16.39 6.68
C GLY A 137 -13.30 14.93 6.46
N LEU A 138 -12.02 14.59 6.25
CA LEU A 138 -11.56 13.22 6.06
C LEU A 138 -10.92 12.69 7.33
N ARG A 139 -11.23 11.44 7.68
CA ARG A 139 -10.82 10.84 8.94
C ARG A 139 -9.44 10.18 8.84
N ALA A 140 -8.50 10.65 9.66
CA ALA A 140 -7.15 10.10 9.72
C ALA A 140 -7.12 8.60 10.08
N GLY A 141 -6.20 7.87 9.44
CA GLY A 141 -6.00 6.43 9.58
C GLY A 141 -7.19 5.58 9.15
N CYS A 142 -8.13 6.14 8.37
CA CYS A 142 -9.39 5.50 7.98
C CYS A 142 -9.65 5.58 6.46
N GLY A 143 -8.58 5.45 5.67
CA GLY A 143 -8.64 5.32 4.22
C GLY A 143 -7.98 4.03 3.72
N ALA A 144 -8.29 3.66 2.49
CA ALA A 144 -7.60 2.60 1.76
C ALA A 144 -7.43 3.02 0.29
N ALA A 145 -6.21 2.85 -0.23
CA ALA A 145 -5.91 2.92 -1.65
C ALA A 145 -5.63 1.51 -2.18
N PHE A 146 -6.14 1.19 -3.36
CA PHE A 146 -5.89 -0.07 -4.04
C PHE A 146 -6.12 0.12 -5.55
N SER A 147 -5.60 -0.80 -6.35
CA SER A 147 -5.81 -0.77 -7.80
C SER A 147 -6.79 -1.85 -8.24
N LEU A 148 -7.47 -1.55 -9.35
CA LEU A 148 -8.30 -2.47 -10.11
C LEU A 148 -7.84 -2.45 -11.56
N GLU A 149 -7.73 -3.62 -12.16
CA GLU A 149 -7.56 -3.74 -13.60
C GLU A 149 -8.88 -3.41 -14.30
N ILE A 150 -8.87 -2.35 -15.10
CA ILE A 150 -9.99 -1.84 -15.89
C ILE A 150 -9.43 -1.53 -17.28
N GLU A 151 -10.02 -2.13 -18.32
CA GLU A 151 -9.55 -1.94 -19.71
C GLU A 151 -8.04 -2.27 -19.87
N ASP A 152 -7.60 -3.40 -19.30
CA ASP A 152 -6.19 -3.85 -19.31
C ASP A 152 -5.20 -2.85 -18.66
N HIS A 153 -5.71 -1.94 -17.85
CA HIS A 153 -4.93 -0.94 -17.14
C HIS A 153 -5.25 -0.94 -15.64
N GLU A 154 -4.20 -0.93 -14.81
CA GLU A 154 -4.35 -0.74 -13.37
C GLU A 154 -4.78 0.70 -13.07
N GLN A 155 -5.98 0.83 -12.49
CA GLN A 155 -6.62 2.09 -12.15
C GLN A 155 -6.66 2.29 -10.64
N LEU A 156 -6.32 3.49 -10.16
CA LEU A 156 -6.31 3.81 -8.73
C LEU A 156 -7.71 4.05 -8.19
N ILE A 157 -8.08 3.30 -7.16
CA ILE A 157 -9.28 3.50 -6.36
C ILE A 157 -8.89 4.01 -4.97
N VAL A 158 -9.60 5.02 -4.49
CA VAL A 158 -9.46 5.56 -3.14
C VAL A 158 -10.78 5.42 -2.41
N ILE A 159 -10.77 4.83 -1.22
CA ILE A 159 -11.91 4.90 -0.31
C ILE A 159 -11.47 5.56 0.98
N GLN A 160 -12.33 6.38 1.55
CA GLN A 160 -11.98 7.21 2.70
C GLN A 160 -13.19 7.45 3.59
N GLU A 161 -13.06 7.16 4.88
CA GLU A 161 -14.07 7.59 5.85
C GLU A 161 -14.07 9.10 6.01
N VAL A 162 -15.27 9.66 6.15
CA VAL A 162 -15.45 11.06 6.52
C VAL A 162 -15.49 11.23 8.04
N GLU A 163 -15.16 12.43 8.50
CA GLU A 163 -15.30 12.78 9.90
C GLU A 163 -16.78 12.84 10.31
N ARG A 164 -17.07 12.37 11.53
CA ARG A 164 -18.46 12.31 12.03
C ARG A 164 -19.10 13.70 12.10
N SER A 165 -18.30 14.73 12.39
CA SER A 165 -18.72 16.13 12.43
C SER A 165 -19.12 16.68 11.05
N HIS A 166 -18.55 16.13 9.98
CA HIS A 166 -18.78 16.60 8.60
C HIS A 166 -19.88 15.81 7.90
N LEU A 167 -20.35 14.69 8.45
CA LEU A 167 -21.29 13.77 7.79
C LEU A 167 -22.57 14.43 7.24
N ARG A 168 -23.06 15.50 7.87
CA ARG A 168 -24.30 16.20 7.45
C ARG A 168 -24.05 17.42 6.55
N THR A 169 -22.83 17.94 6.55
CA THR A 169 -22.46 19.18 5.85
C THR A 169 -21.45 18.91 4.74
N LEU A 170 -21.16 17.64 4.47
CA LEU A 170 -20.15 17.21 3.52
C LEU A 170 -20.54 17.65 2.10
N ASN A 171 -19.71 18.48 1.49
CA ASN A 171 -19.76 18.73 0.06
C ASN A 171 -18.92 17.67 -0.67
N VAL A 172 -19.59 16.68 -1.27
CA VAL A 172 -18.92 15.55 -1.92
C VAL A 172 -18.06 16.02 -3.09
N GLU A 173 -18.53 16.95 -3.91
CA GLU A 173 -17.82 17.43 -5.10
C GLU A 173 -16.51 18.15 -4.72
N GLU A 174 -16.58 19.02 -3.70
CA GLU A 174 -15.41 19.70 -3.15
C GLU A 174 -14.37 18.70 -2.64
N VAL A 175 -14.78 17.76 -1.78
CA VAL A 175 -13.86 16.77 -1.17
C VAL A 175 -13.22 15.90 -2.24
N VAL A 176 -14.01 15.43 -3.21
CA VAL A 176 -13.52 14.67 -4.36
C VAL A 176 -12.50 15.47 -5.17
N GLY A 177 -12.79 16.74 -5.45
CA GLY A 177 -11.87 17.63 -6.17
C GLY A 177 -10.53 17.78 -5.46
N VAL A 178 -10.55 18.03 -4.14
CA VAL A 178 -9.34 18.16 -3.32
C VAL A 178 -8.55 16.85 -3.26
N ILE A 179 -9.21 15.70 -3.12
CA ILE A 179 -8.54 14.39 -3.16
C ILE A 179 -7.83 14.18 -4.50
N ARG A 180 -8.54 14.37 -5.62
CA ARG A 180 -7.97 14.18 -6.96
C ARG A 180 -6.77 15.10 -7.19
N GLN A 181 -6.90 16.37 -6.79
CA GLN A 181 -5.82 17.34 -6.92
C GLN A 181 -4.60 16.95 -6.09
N ALA A 182 -4.78 16.60 -4.81
CA ALA A 182 -3.68 16.23 -3.94
C ALA A 182 -2.96 14.96 -4.41
N VAL A 183 -3.71 13.94 -4.83
CA VAL A 183 -3.13 12.69 -5.35
C VAL A 183 -2.36 12.94 -6.65
N ALA A 184 -2.92 13.70 -7.59
CA ALA A 184 -2.23 14.04 -8.83
C ALA A 184 -0.94 14.83 -8.59
N GLN A 185 -0.97 15.80 -7.67
CA GLN A 185 0.19 16.65 -7.36
C GLN A 185 1.30 15.90 -6.64
N ASP A 186 0.97 15.06 -5.65
CA ASP A 186 1.97 14.40 -4.81
C ASP A 186 2.48 13.09 -5.40
N HIS A 187 1.61 12.37 -6.13
CA HIS A 187 1.92 11.03 -6.61
C HIS A 187 2.06 10.97 -8.12
N THR A 188 1.66 11.99 -8.88
CA THR A 188 1.64 11.92 -10.35
C THR A 188 0.83 10.71 -10.82
N VAL A 189 -0.36 10.54 -10.23
CA VAL A 189 -1.33 9.47 -10.52
C VAL A 189 -2.72 10.08 -10.53
N GLU A 190 -3.54 9.66 -11.49
CA GLU A 190 -4.96 10.03 -11.52
C GLU A 190 -5.78 9.00 -10.74
N VAL A 191 -6.72 9.51 -9.94
CA VAL A 191 -7.70 8.66 -9.25
C VAL A 191 -8.82 8.34 -10.22
N TYR A 192 -9.12 7.06 -10.39
CA TYR A 192 -10.20 6.57 -11.24
C TYR A 192 -11.55 6.60 -10.52
N ALA A 193 -11.60 6.18 -9.25
CA ALA A 193 -12.82 6.27 -8.45
C ALA A 193 -12.53 6.60 -6.98
N ILE A 194 -13.48 7.32 -6.37
CA ILE A 194 -13.46 7.73 -4.97
C ILE A 194 -14.77 7.30 -4.31
N ALA A 195 -14.69 6.60 -3.18
CA ALA A 195 -15.84 6.36 -2.31
C ALA A 195 -15.61 6.96 -0.92
N LEU A 196 -16.45 7.92 -0.55
CA LEU A 196 -16.51 8.49 0.79
C LEU A 196 -17.45 7.65 1.64
N LEU A 197 -16.99 7.23 2.81
CA LEU A 197 -17.67 6.25 3.65
C LEU A 197 -18.17 6.83 4.97
N LYS A 198 -19.21 6.20 5.55
CA LYS A 198 -19.65 6.51 6.92
C LYS A 198 -18.53 6.23 7.93
N PRO A 199 -18.40 7.03 9.01
CA PRO A 199 -17.43 6.76 10.06
C PRO A 199 -17.60 5.37 10.70
N GLY A 200 -16.51 4.62 10.83
CA GLY A 200 -16.47 3.29 11.46
C GLY A 200 -16.88 2.13 10.55
N SER A 201 -16.93 2.33 9.23
CA SER A 201 -17.30 1.31 8.24
C SER A 201 -16.10 0.65 7.56
N ILE A 202 -14.90 1.25 7.64
CA ILE A 202 -13.71 0.71 7.00
C ILE A 202 -13.24 -0.57 7.70
N PRO A 203 -13.07 -1.69 6.97
CA PRO A 203 -12.55 -2.93 7.54
C PRO A 203 -11.15 -2.76 8.14
N LYS A 204 -11.03 -3.11 9.43
CA LYS A 204 -9.76 -3.08 10.19
C LYS A 204 -9.57 -4.40 10.92
N THR A 205 -8.31 -4.81 11.03
CA THR A 205 -7.91 -5.89 11.96
C THR A 205 -8.16 -5.47 13.41
N THR A 206 -8.12 -6.41 14.35
CA THR A 206 -8.20 -6.15 15.79
C THR A 206 -7.12 -5.18 16.29
N SER A 207 -5.98 -5.11 15.60
CA SER A 207 -4.89 -4.16 15.85
C SER A 207 -5.08 -2.78 15.21
N GLY A 208 -6.21 -2.54 14.54
CA GLY A 208 -6.53 -1.28 13.88
C GLY A 208 -5.96 -1.10 12.47
N LYS A 209 -5.16 -2.06 11.96
CA LYS A 209 -4.63 -2.01 10.58
C LYS A 209 -5.74 -2.15 9.55
N ILE A 210 -5.72 -1.28 8.54
CA ILE A 210 -6.62 -1.32 7.38
C ILE A 210 -6.50 -2.65 6.64
N GLN A 211 -7.63 -3.26 6.30
CA GLN A 211 -7.68 -4.49 5.49
C GLN A 211 -8.02 -4.16 4.03
N ARG A 212 -7.01 -3.71 3.27
CA ARG A 212 -7.17 -3.24 1.87
C ARG A 212 -7.82 -4.28 0.96
N GLY A 213 -7.46 -5.56 1.09
CA GLY A 213 -8.08 -6.64 0.34
C GLY A 213 -9.60 -6.75 0.56
N ILE A 214 -10.06 -6.60 1.81
CA ILE A 214 -11.50 -6.61 2.13
C ILE A 214 -12.17 -5.34 1.60
N CYS A 215 -11.49 -4.19 1.70
CA CYS A 215 -11.95 -2.93 1.12
C CYS A 215 -12.18 -3.06 -0.39
N ARG A 216 -11.21 -3.62 -1.12
CA ARG A 216 -11.27 -3.90 -2.55
C ARG A 216 -12.44 -4.81 -2.91
N HIS A 217 -12.62 -5.90 -2.16
CA HIS A 217 -13.75 -6.82 -2.39
C HIS A 217 -15.11 -6.15 -2.15
N LYS A 218 -15.27 -5.43 -1.03
CA LYS A 218 -16.50 -4.68 -0.74
C LYS A 218 -16.80 -3.59 -1.77
N PHE A 219 -15.77 -2.95 -2.32
CA PHE A 219 -15.91 -1.97 -3.40
C PHE A 219 -16.47 -2.63 -4.66
N LEU A 220 -15.88 -3.75 -5.10
CA LEU A 220 -16.33 -4.52 -6.26
C LEU A 220 -17.78 -5.03 -6.08
N ASP A 221 -18.11 -5.52 -4.89
CA ASP A 221 -19.44 -6.03 -4.55
C ASP A 221 -20.47 -4.93 -4.28
N ARG A 222 -20.04 -3.65 -4.28
CA ARG A 222 -20.87 -2.48 -3.95
C ARG A 222 -21.53 -2.58 -2.57
N THR A 223 -20.83 -3.15 -1.59
CA THR A 223 -21.31 -3.36 -0.20
C THR A 223 -20.70 -2.38 0.82
N LEU A 224 -20.05 -1.31 0.35
CA LEU A 224 -19.52 -0.25 1.19
C LEU A 224 -20.63 0.68 1.71
N ASP A 225 -20.47 1.20 2.93
CA ASP A 225 -21.37 2.20 3.52
C ASP A 225 -21.07 3.61 2.96
N VAL A 226 -21.39 3.82 1.69
CA VAL A 226 -21.07 5.04 0.95
C VAL A 226 -21.97 6.21 1.37
N VAL A 227 -21.36 7.39 1.53
CA VAL A 227 -22.03 8.69 1.75
C VAL A 227 -21.86 9.63 0.55
N GLY A 228 -20.88 9.37 -0.31
CA GLY A 228 -20.66 10.06 -1.56
C GLY A 228 -19.69 9.25 -2.42
N ALA A 229 -19.86 9.27 -3.73
CA ALA A 229 -18.97 8.57 -4.65
C ALA A 229 -18.74 9.41 -5.91
N TRP A 230 -17.58 9.19 -6.52
CA TRP A 230 -17.21 9.76 -7.80
C TRP A 230 -16.42 8.73 -8.59
N GLN A 231 -16.61 8.72 -9.90
CA GLN A 231 -15.87 7.89 -10.84
C GLN A 231 -15.55 8.73 -12.08
N LEU A 232 -14.36 8.56 -12.61
CA LEU A 232 -13.94 9.18 -13.86
C LEU A 232 -14.88 8.74 -14.98
N GLN A 233 -15.47 9.71 -15.67
CA GLN A 233 -16.26 9.46 -16.87
C GLN A 233 -15.29 9.28 -18.04
N THR A 234 -15.17 8.07 -18.58
CA THR A 234 -14.45 7.82 -19.83
C THR A 234 -15.35 8.14 -21.02
N GLU A 235 -14.78 8.66 -22.12
CA GLU A 235 -15.54 9.07 -23.31
C GLU A 235 -16.32 7.91 -23.97
N GLU A 236 -16.01 6.65 -23.65
CA GLU A 236 -16.77 5.48 -24.11
C GLU A 236 -18.10 5.25 -23.35
N GLY A 237 -18.31 5.93 -22.22
CA GLY A 237 -19.60 5.94 -21.51
C GLY A 237 -20.75 6.51 -22.38
N SER A 238 -20.44 7.32 -23.38
CA SER A 238 -21.44 7.83 -24.33
C SER A 238 -21.89 6.79 -25.37
N LEU A 239 -21.08 5.78 -25.69
CA LEU A 239 -21.46 4.74 -26.66
C LEU A 239 -22.26 3.59 -26.02
N LEU A 240 -21.98 3.28 -24.75
CA LEU A 240 -22.77 2.30 -23.98
C LEU A 240 -24.14 2.86 -23.52
N GLU A 241 -24.28 4.18 -23.36
CA GLU A 241 -25.60 4.81 -23.15
C GLU A 241 -26.46 4.88 -24.43
N LEU A 242 -25.85 4.81 -25.62
CA LEU A 242 -26.58 4.75 -26.90
C LEU A 242 -27.12 3.36 -27.24
N ALA A 243 -26.61 2.30 -26.60
CA ALA A 243 -27.10 0.92 -26.78
C ALA A 243 -28.39 0.62 -25.98
N ASN A 244 -28.75 1.44 -24.99
CA ASN A 244 -29.93 1.22 -24.13
C ASN A 244 -31.19 1.99 -24.57
N LYS A 245 -31.23 2.51 -25.81
CA LYS A 245 -32.40 3.26 -26.33
C LYS A 245 -33.26 2.54 -27.36
N HIS A 246 -32.99 1.28 -27.70
CA HIS A 246 -33.87 0.50 -28.59
C HIS A 246 -34.20 -0.86 -27.98
N GLU A 247 -35.20 -0.88 -27.10
CA GLU A 247 -36.16 -1.98 -26.97
C GLU A 247 -37.38 -1.45 -26.20
N ILE A 248 -38.34 -0.93 -26.97
CA ILE A 248 -39.78 -0.87 -26.63
C ILE A 248 -40.43 -1.98 -27.43
#